data_AF-R6MYB2-F1
#
_entry.id   AF-R6MYB2-F1
#
_cell.length_a   1.000
_cell.length_b   1.000
_cell.length_c   1.000
_cell.angle_alpha   90.00
_cell.angle_beta   90.00
_cell.angle_gamma   90.00
#
_symmetry.space_group_name_H-M   'P 1'
#
loop_
_entity.id
_entity.type
_entity.pdbx_description
1 polymer ?
#
loop_
_entity_poly.entity_id
_entity_poly.type
_entity_poly.pdbx_seq_one_letter_code
_entity_poly.pdbx_strand_id
1 'polypeptide(L)'
;MTEKLKEIKNLIAEGATEHAIDQLNQFINQNPEYAAEAYYLLGNAFRKKGDWQGALNNYQEAIALNPESPAAEARNMVMDILNFYNKDMFNQ
;
A
#
# COMPACT_ATOMS: atom_id res chain seq x y z
N MET A 1 6.89 7.73 -11.54
CA MET A 1 6.89 6.26 -11.68
C MET A 1 8.00 5.76 -12.60
N THR A 2 8.95 5.01 -12.05
CA THR A 2 10.02 4.31 -12.78
C THR A 2 9.48 3.08 -13.54
N GLU A 3 10.26 2.54 -14.49
CA GLU A 3 9.90 1.29 -15.18
C GLU A 3 9.73 0.12 -14.21
N LYS A 4 10.55 0.07 -13.14
CA LYS A 4 10.44 -0.98 -12.12
C LYS A 4 9.13 -0.92 -11.35
N LEU A 5 8.68 0.27 -10.96
CA LEU A 5 7.38 0.43 -10.28
C LEU A 5 6.19 0.09 -11.19
N LYS A 6 6.30 0.35 -12.51
CA LYS A 6 5.29 -0.10 -13.48
C LYS A 6 5.20 -1.62 -13.53
N GLU A 7 6.34 -2.32 -13.61
CA GLU A 7 6.41 -3.77 -13.59
C GLU A 7 5.77 -4.34 -12.32
N ILE A 8 6.15 -3.81 -11.15
CA ILE A 8 5.61 -4.28 -9.87
C ILE A 8 4.10 -3.99 -9.77
N LYS A 9 3.63 -2.84 -10.26
CA LYS A 9 2.20 -2.54 -10.31
C LYS A 9 1.42 -3.55 -11.15
N ASN A 10 2.00 -4.06 -12.24
CA ASN A 10 1.40 -5.12 -13.05
C ASN A 10 1.33 -6.45 -12.28
N LEU A 11 2.38 -6.82 -11.53
CA LEU A 11 2.36 -8.00 -10.65
C LEU A 11 1.22 -7.92 -9.62
N ILE A 12 1.00 -6.75 -9.03
CA ILE A 12 -0.16 -6.52 -8.15
C ILE A 12 -1.45 -6.73 -8.94
N ALA A 13 -1.58 -6.19 -10.16
CA ALA A 13 -2.78 -6.37 -10.99
C ALA A 13 -3.04 -7.84 -11.38
N GLU A 14 -2.00 -8.64 -11.55
CA GLU A 14 -2.07 -10.08 -11.84
C GLU A 14 -2.40 -10.93 -10.59
N GLY A 15 -2.29 -10.36 -9.39
CA GLY A 15 -2.55 -11.06 -8.13
C GLY A 15 -1.30 -11.73 -7.53
N ALA A 16 -0.13 -11.58 -8.17
CA ALA A 16 1.17 -11.99 -7.66
C ALA A 16 1.67 -11.03 -6.55
N THR A 17 0.81 -10.80 -5.55
CA THR A 17 1.01 -9.79 -4.50
C THR A 17 2.24 -10.08 -3.63
N GLU A 18 2.58 -11.34 -3.38
CA GLU A 18 3.74 -11.71 -2.57
C GLU A 18 5.06 -11.36 -3.25
N HIS A 19 5.20 -11.66 -4.54
CA HIS A 19 6.36 -11.24 -5.33
C HIS A 19 6.44 -9.72 -5.45
N ALA A 20 5.30 -9.04 -5.61
CA ALA A 20 5.26 -7.59 -5.66
C ALA A 20 5.76 -6.96 -4.34
N ILE A 21 5.35 -7.50 -3.19
CA ILE A 21 5.78 -7.03 -1.87
C ILE A 21 7.29 -7.17 -1.69
N ASP A 22 7.85 -8.33 -2.03
CA ASP A 22 9.30 -8.54 -1.94
C ASP A 22 10.09 -7.56 -2.81
N GLN A 23 9.66 -7.37 -4.06
CA GLN A 23 10.30 -6.42 -4.97
C GLN A 23 10.18 -4.97 -4.49
N LEU A 24 9.05 -4.58 -3.90
CA LEU A 24 8.87 -3.24 -3.35
C LEU A 24 9.77 -2.99 -2.15
N ASN A 25 9.91 -3.96 -1.24
CA ASN A 25 10.79 -3.84 -0.07
C ASN A 25 12.26 -3.63 -0.50
N GLN A 26 12.72 -4.39 -1.49
CA GLN A 26 14.06 -4.21 -2.04
C GLN A 26 14.19 -2.85 -2.75
N PHE A 27 13.17 -2.44 -3.50
CA PHE A 27 13.15 -1.18 -4.24
C PHE A 27 13.23 0.04 -3.31
N ILE A 28 12.51 0.03 -2.18
CA ILE A 28 12.53 1.10 -1.16
C ILE A 28 13.94 1.27 -0.58
N ASN A 29 14.62 0.16 -0.26
CA ASN A 29 15.98 0.20 0.28
C ASN A 29 17.01 0.77 -0.71
N GLN A 30 16.80 0.55 -2.01
CA GLN A 30 17.70 1.01 -3.06
C GLN A 30 17.39 2.44 -3.52
N ASN A 31 16.12 2.84 -3.48
CA ASN A 31 15.64 4.09 -4.05
C ASN A 31 14.75 4.83 -3.04
N PRO A 32 15.33 5.39 -1.97
CA PRO A 32 14.58 6.08 -0.92
C PRO A 32 13.78 7.28 -1.44
N GLU A 33 14.17 7.88 -2.58
CA GLU A 33 13.46 8.98 -3.21
C GLU A 33 12.07 8.58 -3.74
N TYR A 34 11.85 7.29 -3.99
CA TYR A 34 10.56 6.75 -4.42
C TYR A 34 9.82 6.02 -3.29
N ALA A 35 10.31 6.10 -2.05
CA ALA A 35 9.73 5.38 -0.92
C ALA A 35 8.23 5.66 -0.76
N ALA A 36 7.78 6.91 -0.89
CA ALA A 36 6.35 7.24 -0.79
C ALA A 36 5.49 6.52 -1.85
N GLU A 37 5.92 6.49 -3.11
CA GLU A 37 5.21 5.80 -4.21
C GLU A 37 5.24 4.26 -4.01
N ALA A 38 6.35 3.73 -3.52
CA ALA A 38 6.52 2.32 -3.25
C ALA A 38 5.69 1.84 -2.04
N TYR A 39 5.64 2.60 -0.94
CA TYR A 39 4.76 2.31 0.20
C TYR A 39 3.28 2.37 -0.19
N TYR A 40 2.89 3.28 -1.08
CA TYR A 40 1.54 3.28 -1.64
C TYR A 40 1.23 1.99 -2.42
N LEU A 41 2.17 1.51 -3.25
CA LEU A 41 2.02 0.23 -3.95
C LEU A 41 2.03 -0.97 -3.00
N LEU A 42 2.81 -0.94 -1.93
CA LEU A 42 2.77 -1.98 -0.88
C LEU A 42 1.39 -2.02 -0.25
N GLY A 43 0.83 -0.86 0.12
CA GLY A 43 -0.53 -0.77 0.64
C GLY A 43 -1.55 -1.39 -0.31
N ASN A 44 -1.43 -1.12 -1.61
CA ASN A 44 -2.28 -1.74 -2.63
C ASN A 44 -2.10 -3.26 -2.74
N ALA A 45 -0.87 -3.76 -2.61
CA ALA A 45 -0.57 -5.18 -2.65
C ALA A 45 -1.18 -5.92 -1.44
N PHE A 46 -1.00 -5.38 -0.23
CA PHE A 46 -1.61 -5.93 1.00
C PHE A 46 -3.14 -5.87 0.94
N ARG A 47 -3.70 -4.76 0.46
CA ARG A 47 -5.15 -4.61 0.26
C ARG A 47 -5.69 -5.71 -0.66
N LYS A 48 -4.98 -6.00 -1.75
CA LYS A 48 -5.38 -7.05 -2.69
C LYS A 48 -5.18 -8.47 -2.13
N LYS A 49 -4.21 -8.66 -1.24
CA LYS A 49 -4.03 -9.90 -0.45
C LYS A 49 -5.14 -10.09 0.60
N GLY A 50 -5.91 -9.04 0.90
CA GLY A 50 -6.94 -9.04 1.97
C GLY A 50 -6.38 -8.72 3.35
N ASP A 51 -5.10 -8.33 3.44
CA ASP A 51 -4.48 -7.86 4.68
C ASP A 51 -4.73 -6.36 4.82
N TRP A 52 -5.85 -6.02 5.45
CA TRP A 52 -6.27 -4.64 5.62
C TRP A 52 -5.36 -3.85 6.57
N GLN A 53 -4.85 -4.50 7.62
CA GLN A 53 -3.95 -3.84 8.57
C GLN A 53 -2.60 -3.53 7.92
N GLY A 54 -2.04 -4.49 7.17
CA GLY A 54 -0.85 -4.27 6.36
C GLY A 54 -1.04 -3.15 5.34
N ALA A 55 -2.22 -3.07 4.72
CA ALA A 55 -2.54 -1.98 3.80
C ALA A 55 -2.51 -0.61 4.49
N LEU A 56 -3.21 -0.48 5.62
CA LEU A 56 -3.29 0.76 6.40
C LEU A 56 -1.91 1.26 6.86
N ASN A 57 -1.08 0.35 7.39
CA ASN A 57 0.26 0.69 7.86
C ASN A 57 1.13 1.22 6.71
N ASN A 58 1.12 0.56 5.54
CA ASN A 58 1.91 1.02 4.40
C ASN A 58 1.38 2.32 3.80
N TYR A 59 0.06 2.53 3.76
CA TYR A 59 -0.47 3.82 3.35
C TYR A 59 -0.09 4.93 4.33
N GLN A 60 -0.01 4.65 5.63
CA GLN A 60 0.43 5.62 6.62
C GLN A 60 1.88 6.05 6.41
N GLU A 61 2.78 5.10 6.11
CA GLU A 61 4.18 5.41 5.77
C GLU A 61 4.26 6.28 4.50
N ALA A 62 3.46 5.95 3.48
CA ALA A 62 3.39 6.76 2.25
C ALA A 62 2.90 8.20 2.52
N ILE A 63 1.89 8.37 3.37
CA ILE A 63 1.36 9.69 3.77
C ILE A 63 2.39 10.47 4.59
N ALA A 64 3.12 9.81 5.48
CA ALA A 64 4.16 10.44 6.30
C ALA A 64 5.30 11.00 5.45
N LEU A 65 5.66 10.31 4.36
CA LEU A 65 6.68 10.74 3.42
C LEU A 65 6.16 11.77 2.40
N ASN A 66 4.93 11.59 1.92
CA ASN A 66 4.26 12.49 1.00
C ASN A 66 2.77 12.61 1.34
N PRO A 67 2.37 13.68 2.06
CA PRO A 67 0.97 13.93 2.42
C PRO A 67 0.04 14.13 1.22
N GLU A 68 0.59 14.56 0.06
CA GLU A 68 -0.18 14.75 -1.18
C GLU A 68 -0.29 13.46 -2.00
N SER A 69 0.22 12.33 -1.50
CA SER A 69 0.11 11.06 -2.19
C SER A 69 -1.33 10.53 -2.20
N PRO A 70 -1.73 9.74 -3.22
CA PRO A 70 -3.02 9.07 -3.26
C PRO A 70 -3.25 8.07 -2.11
N ALA A 71 -2.23 7.81 -1.28
CA ALA A 71 -2.32 6.92 -0.14
C ALA A 71 -3.31 7.40 0.92
N ALA A 72 -3.50 8.71 1.08
CA ALA A 72 -4.50 9.26 2.00
C ALA A 72 -5.93 8.78 1.64
N GLU A 73 -6.30 8.92 0.37
CA GLU A 73 -7.59 8.46 -0.14
C GLU A 73 -7.71 6.93 -0.07
N ALA A 74 -6.66 6.21 -0.45
CA ALA A 74 -6.66 4.74 -0.40
C ALA A 74 -6.79 4.21 1.05
N ARG A 75 -6.14 4.86 2.02
CA ARG A 75 -6.27 4.56 3.44
C ARG A 75 -7.69 4.78 3.92
N ASN A 76 -8.30 5.92 3.60
CA ASN A 76 -9.68 6.22 3.98
C ASN A 76 -10.65 5.19 3.41
N MET A 77 -10.47 4.80 2.14
CA MET A 77 -11.26 3.72 1.53
C MET A 77 -11.15 2.40 2.28
N VAL A 78 -9.95 2.00 2.71
CA VAL A 78 -9.78 0.79 3.53
C VAL A 78 -10.45 0.93 4.90
N MET A 79 -10.33 2.09 5.55
CA MET A 79 -11.02 2.36 6.82
C MET A 79 -12.54 2.27 6.67
N ASP A 80 -13.10 2.82 5.59
CA ASP A 80 -14.54 2.77 5.30
C ASP A 80 -15.02 1.34 5.05
N ILE A 81 -14.24 0.54 4.30
CA ILE A 81 -14.49 -0.89 4.11
C ILE A 81 -14.52 -1.57 5.48
N LEU A 82 -13.49 -1.38 6.31
CA LEU A 82 -13.41 -2.01 7.62
C LEU A 82 -14.54 -1.58 8.55
N ASN A 83 -14.92 -0.30 8.55
CA ASN A 83 -16.04 0.24 9.31
C ASN A 83 -17.38 -0.36 8.86
N PHE A 84 -17.56 -0.58 7.56
CA PHE A 84 -18.75 -1.22 7.02
C PHE A 84 -18.84 -2.70 7.46
N TYR A 85 -17.72 -3.41 7.42
CA TYR A 85 -17.68 -4.84 7.78
C TYR A 85 -17.65 -5.09 9.30
N ASN A 86 -17.14 -4.17 10.11
CA ASN A 86 -17.07 -4.27 11.57
C ASN A 86 -17.35 -2.90 12.20
N LYS A 87 -18.55 -2.73 12.76
CA LYS A 87 -18.85 -1.59 13.66
C LYS A 87 -17.99 -1.56 14.94
N ASP A 88 -17.25 -2.63 15.24
CA ASP A 88 -16.53 -2.82 16.50
C ASP A 88 -14.99 -2.82 16.41
N MET A 89 -14.37 -2.61 15.23
CA MET A 89 -12.89 -2.67 15.14
C MET A 89 -12.14 -1.43 15.66
N PHE A 90 -12.81 -0.28 15.79
CA PHE A 90 -12.20 0.96 16.31
C PHE A 90 -12.58 1.28 17.77
N ASN A 91 -13.30 0.38 18.45
CA ASN A 91 -13.59 0.49 19.88
C ASN A 91 -12.56 -0.33 20.67
N GLN A 92 -11.38 0.24 20.93
CA GLN A 92 -10.55 -0.10 22.09
C GLN A 92 -10.07 1.18 22.74
#